data_AF-A0A641AHM1-F1
#
_entry.id   AF-A0A641AHM1-F1
#
_cell.length_a   1.000
_cell.length_b   1.000
_cell.length_c   1.000
_cell.angle_alpha   90.00
_cell.angle_beta   90.00
_cell.angle_gamma   90.00
#
_symmetry.space_group_name_H-M   'P 1'
#
loop_
_entity.id
_entity.type
_entity.pdbx_description
1 polymer ?
#
loop_
_entity_poly.entity_id
_entity_poly.type
_entity_poly.pdbx_seq_one_letter_code
_entity_poly.pdbx_strand_id
1 'polypeptide(L)'
;MLFLIDIFQKYQELIKLRAPKSFHLPHPDIHLPHLPHLPTPHGFLPHFIDQYIHSRWNHYFLQCCLASAFLILLLLIGDTLKTAIVVGIASSAFTIFVVPNSVAATPRKVIGGHLLAALVGTIIALLLQSPLLVEIVIEKRYLLDIAAALSVGIGIFVMVVTNTEHPPAAGTSLGLVIQCCQPSAGVDWSSISFILVSALLLSAVRIVLRDRMVNLL
;
A
#
# COMPACT_ATOMS: atom_id res chain seq x y z
N MET A 1 -5.35 -19.24 -13.81
CA MET A 1 -6.53 -18.35 -13.74
C MET A 1 -7.79 -19.11 -13.31
N LEU A 2 -8.16 -20.22 -13.98
CA LEU A 2 -9.30 -21.08 -13.59
C LEU A 2 -9.25 -21.61 -12.15
N PHE A 3 -8.07 -22.03 -11.68
CA PHE A 3 -7.90 -22.56 -10.31
C PHE A 3 -8.23 -21.54 -9.19
N LEU A 4 -8.02 -20.25 -9.43
CA LEU A 4 -8.34 -19.19 -8.46
C LEU A 4 -9.85 -18.90 -8.44
N ILE A 5 -10.53 -19.07 -9.57
CA ILE A 5 -11.99 -18.90 -9.69
C ILE A 5 -12.70 -20.03 -8.94
N ASP A 6 -12.21 -21.28 -9.06
CA ASP A 6 -12.77 -22.44 -8.35
C ASP A 6 -12.62 -22.33 -6.83
N ILE A 7 -11.47 -21.84 -6.35
CA ILE A 7 -11.27 -21.60 -4.92
C ILE A 7 -12.21 -20.51 -4.41
N PHE A 8 -12.40 -19.43 -5.19
CA PHE A 8 -13.29 -18.34 -4.82
C PHE A 8 -14.76 -18.78 -4.78
N GLN A 9 -15.22 -19.58 -5.76
CA GLN A 9 -16.56 -20.16 -5.75
C GLN A 9 -16.76 -21.12 -4.57
N LYS A 10 -15.79 -21.99 -4.30
CA LYS A 10 -15.85 -22.91 -3.16
C LYS A 10 -15.88 -22.17 -1.83
N TYR A 11 -15.17 -21.04 -1.72
CA TYR A 11 -15.19 -20.19 -0.53
C TYR A 11 -16.55 -19.52 -0.31
N GLN A 12 -17.20 -19.03 -1.39
CA GLN A 12 -18.55 -18.45 -1.32
C GLN A 12 -19.61 -19.46 -0.87
N GLU A 13 -19.52 -20.71 -1.34
CA GLU A 13 -20.45 -21.77 -0.92
C GLU A 13 -20.26 -22.16 0.56
N LEU A 14 -19.02 -22.16 1.07
CA LEU A 14 -18.76 -22.39 2.49
C LEU A 14 -19.30 -21.28 3.41
N ILE A 15 -19.36 -20.04 2.93
CA ILE A 15 -19.96 -18.91 3.67
C ILE A 15 -21.48 -19.09 3.78
N LYS A 16 -22.16 -19.49 2.69
CA LYS A 16 -23.60 -19.77 2.72
C LYS A 16 -23.98 -20.89 3.69
N LEU A 17 -23.15 -21.93 3.78
CA LEU A 17 -23.39 -23.07 4.67
C LEU A 17 -23.14 -22.76 6.16
N ARG A 18 -22.41 -21.69 6.47
CA ARG A 18 -22.08 -21.30 7.85
C ARG A 18 -23.05 -20.28 8.45
N ALA A 19 -24.01 -19.74 7.71
CA ALA A 19 -25.02 -18.85 8.29
C ALA A 19 -25.98 -19.66 9.19
N PRO A 20 -25.94 -19.53 10.53
CA PRO A 20 -26.96 -20.14 11.36
C PRO A 20 -28.29 -19.44 11.07
N LYS A 21 -29.36 -20.23 10.92
CA LYS A 21 -30.74 -19.71 10.95
C LYS A 21 -30.89 -18.87 12.22
N SER A 22 -31.41 -17.66 12.07
CA SER A 22 -31.57 -16.68 13.15
C SER A 22 -32.20 -17.33 14.39
N PHE A 23 -31.39 -17.47 15.45
CA PHE A 23 -31.88 -17.85 16.76
C PHE A 23 -32.62 -16.64 17.33
N HIS A 24 -33.94 -16.72 17.48
CA HIS A 24 -34.73 -15.68 18.14
C HIS A 24 -34.33 -15.62 19.62
N LEU A 25 -33.48 -14.66 19.98
CA LEU A 25 -33.27 -14.26 21.36
C LEU A 25 -34.44 -13.36 21.78
N PRO A 26 -35.10 -13.59 22.93
CA PRO A 26 -36.07 -12.64 23.46
C PRO A 26 -35.34 -11.32 23.77
N HIS A 27 -35.86 -10.21 23.23
CA HIS A 27 -35.30 -8.88 23.44
C HIS A 27 -35.40 -8.50 24.93
N PRO A 28 -34.29 -8.17 25.62
CA PRO A 28 -34.37 -7.41 26.85
C PRO A 28 -34.76 -5.97 26.50
N ASP A 29 -35.80 -5.43 27.16
CA ASP A 29 -36.25 -4.04 27.03
C ASP A 29 -35.18 -3.09 27.58
N ILE A 30 -34.12 -2.89 26.81
CA ILE A 30 -33.09 -1.89 27.06
C ILE A 30 -33.55 -0.64 26.31
N HIS A 31 -34.02 0.35 27.06
CA HIS A 31 -34.25 1.70 26.55
C HIS A 31 -32.92 2.26 26.00
N LEU A 32 -32.65 2.06 24.71
CA LEU A 32 -31.54 2.72 24.03
C LEU A 32 -31.86 4.22 23.91
N PRO A 33 -30.92 5.12 24.27
CA PRO A 33 -31.06 6.54 23.97
C PRO A 33 -31.17 6.74 22.45
N HIS A 34 -32.06 7.63 22.02
CA HIS A 34 -32.32 7.96 20.62
C HIS A 34 -31.03 8.18 19.84
N LEU A 35 -30.69 7.27 18.92
CA LEU A 35 -29.63 7.50 17.96
C LEU A 35 -29.98 8.73 17.10
N PRO A 36 -29.04 9.65 16.83
CA PRO A 36 -29.26 10.71 15.87
C PRO A 36 -29.58 10.11 14.50
N HIS A 37 -30.61 10.63 13.85
CA HIS A 37 -31.09 10.19 12.54
C HIS A 37 -29.92 10.18 11.54
N LEU A 38 -29.51 8.98 11.11
CA LEU A 38 -28.60 8.83 9.98
C LEU A 38 -29.32 9.39 8.74
N PRO A 39 -28.77 10.39 8.06
CA PRO A 39 -29.36 10.89 6.82
C PRO A 39 -29.39 9.75 5.81
N THR A 40 -30.58 9.37 5.38
CA THR A 40 -30.78 8.41 4.30
C THR A 40 -30.23 9.02 3.01
N PRO A 41 -29.39 8.31 2.24
CA PRO A 41 -28.90 8.83 0.98
C PRO A 41 -30.09 8.99 0.02
N HIS A 42 -30.51 10.24 -0.19
CA HIS A 42 -31.49 10.60 -1.21
C HIS A 42 -30.73 11.13 -2.42
N GLY A 43 -30.78 10.38 -3.52
CA GLY A 43 -30.37 10.85 -4.82
C GLY A 43 -29.80 9.73 -5.67
N PHE A 44 -30.62 9.29 -6.62
CA PHE A 44 -30.34 8.33 -7.67
C PHE A 44 -29.39 8.95 -8.70
N LEU A 45 -28.12 9.17 -8.33
CA LEU A 45 -27.05 9.32 -9.33
C LEU A 45 -26.51 7.92 -9.63
N PRO A 46 -26.20 7.60 -10.90
CA PRO A 46 -25.59 6.33 -11.21
C PRO A 46 -24.24 6.25 -10.49
N HIS A 47 -23.94 5.07 -9.96
CA HIS A 47 -22.77 4.69 -9.16
C HIS A 47 -21.38 4.99 -9.78
N PHE A 48 -21.29 5.78 -10.86
CA PHE A 48 -20.05 6.14 -11.55
C PHE A 48 -19.36 7.39 -10.99
N ILE A 49 -20.07 8.32 -10.36
CA ILE A 49 -19.50 9.55 -9.81
C ILE A 49 -19.92 9.69 -8.34
N ASP A 50 -18.95 9.98 -7.48
CA ASP A 50 -19.19 10.23 -6.06
C ASP A 50 -20.22 11.35 -5.88
N GLN A 51 -21.34 11.00 -5.24
CA GLN A 51 -22.48 11.88 -5.00
C GLN A 51 -22.12 13.08 -4.11
N TYR A 52 -21.04 12.98 -3.33
CA TYR A 52 -20.57 14.05 -2.44
C TYR A 52 -19.54 14.99 -3.09
N ILE A 53 -19.15 14.75 -4.36
CA ILE A 53 -18.11 15.53 -5.04
C ILE A 53 -18.44 17.03 -5.11
N HIS A 54 -19.73 17.36 -5.29
CA HIS A 54 -20.18 18.76 -5.43
C HIS A 54 -20.12 19.55 -4.11
N SER A 55 -20.23 18.90 -2.96
CA SER A 55 -20.21 19.58 -1.65
C SER A 55 -18.80 19.87 -1.17
N ARG A 56 -17.79 19.11 -1.62
CA ARG A 56 -16.41 19.18 -1.11
C ARG A 56 -15.35 19.37 -2.19
N TRP A 57 -15.72 19.79 -3.41
CA TRP A 57 -14.85 19.82 -4.58
C TRP A 57 -13.49 20.50 -4.34
N ASN A 58 -13.44 21.61 -3.59
CA ASN A 58 -12.20 22.31 -3.28
C ASN A 58 -11.17 21.41 -2.56
N HIS A 59 -11.61 20.51 -1.68
CA HIS A 59 -10.69 19.61 -0.98
C HIS A 59 -10.16 18.51 -1.91
N TYR A 60 -11.01 17.95 -2.76
CA TYR A 60 -10.62 16.95 -3.78
C TYR A 60 -9.57 17.55 -4.72
N PHE A 61 -9.84 18.74 -5.25
CA PHE A 61 -8.94 19.42 -6.17
C PHE A 61 -7.60 19.77 -5.50
N LEU A 62 -7.63 20.38 -4.32
CA LEU A 62 -6.40 20.77 -3.60
C LEU A 62 -5.57 19.57 -3.18
N GLN A 63 -6.17 18.48 -2.67
CA GLN A 63 -5.44 17.26 -2.29
C GLN A 63 -4.80 16.59 -3.51
N CYS A 64 -5.49 16.52 -4.65
CA CYS A 64 -4.94 15.97 -5.89
C CYS A 64 -3.81 16.84 -6.47
N CYS A 65 -3.98 18.17 -6.47
CA CYS A 65 -2.92 19.09 -6.89
C CYS A 65 -1.69 18.98 -5.99
N LEU A 66 -1.89 18.89 -4.67
CA LEU A 66 -0.81 18.76 -3.71
C LEU A 66 -0.08 17.42 -3.82
N ALA A 67 -0.83 16.33 -4.00
CA ALA A 67 -0.26 15.00 -4.29
C ALA A 67 0.58 15.03 -5.57
N SER A 68 0.06 15.66 -6.64
CA SER A 68 0.76 15.79 -7.91
C SER A 68 2.03 16.64 -7.78
N ALA A 69 1.96 17.80 -7.12
CA ALA A 69 3.12 18.66 -6.88
C ALA A 69 4.19 17.93 -6.05
N PHE A 70 3.77 17.20 -5.01
CA PHE A 70 4.68 16.40 -4.19
C PHE A 70 5.35 15.28 -4.99
N LEU A 71 4.60 14.58 -5.85
CA LEU A 71 5.17 13.56 -6.72
C LEU A 71 6.11 14.14 -7.78
N ILE A 72 5.76 15.25 -8.40
CA ILE A 72 6.67 15.95 -9.34
C ILE A 72 7.98 16.29 -8.63
N LEU A 73 7.92 16.85 -7.43
CA LEU A 73 9.12 17.18 -6.65
C LEU A 73 9.95 15.93 -6.33
N LEU A 74 9.33 14.87 -5.82
CA LEU A 74 10.03 13.62 -5.51
C LEU A 74 10.67 12.98 -6.74
N LEU A 75 9.96 12.98 -7.88
CA LEU A 75 10.44 12.40 -9.12
C LEU A 75 11.60 13.20 -9.71
N LEU A 76 11.55 14.53 -9.63
CA LEU A 76 12.62 15.40 -10.10
C LEU A 76 13.91 15.23 -9.28
N ILE A 77 13.78 14.99 -7.97
CA ILE A 77 14.91 14.65 -7.09
C ILE A 77 15.41 13.22 -7.38
N GLY A 78 14.50 12.33 -7.77
CA GLY A 78 14.75 10.92 -8.04
C GLY A 78 15.16 10.60 -9.47
N ASP A 79 15.74 11.54 -10.23
CA ASP A 79 15.98 11.47 -11.69
C ASP A 79 16.78 10.23 -12.15
N THR A 80 17.48 9.56 -11.23
CA THR A 80 18.27 8.34 -11.50
C THR A 80 17.66 7.05 -10.94
N LEU A 81 16.41 7.07 -10.47
CA LEU A 81 15.82 5.99 -9.69
C LEU A 81 14.91 5.07 -10.51
N LYS A 82 14.80 3.83 -10.03
CA LYS A 82 14.16 2.76 -10.79
C LYS A 82 12.63 2.75 -10.63
N THR A 83 11.94 2.49 -11.74
CA THR A 83 10.48 2.62 -11.90
C THR A 83 9.67 1.91 -10.81
N ALA A 84 10.07 0.71 -10.40
CA ALA A 84 9.32 -0.07 -9.40
C ALA A 84 9.29 0.59 -8.01
N ILE A 85 10.41 1.17 -7.58
CA ILE A 85 10.51 1.86 -6.28
C ILE A 85 9.67 3.13 -6.30
N VAL A 86 9.77 3.88 -7.40
CA VAL A 86 9.00 5.09 -7.64
C VAL A 86 7.49 4.81 -7.58
N VAL A 87 7.02 3.71 -8.18
CA VAL A 87 5.61 3.30 -8.12
C VAL A 87 5.17 3.02 -6.68
N GLY A 88 6.01 2.39 -5.86
CA GLY A 88 5.73 2.18 -4.43
C GLY A 88 5.59 3.48 -3.63
N ILE A 89 6.46 4.46 -3.89
CA ILE A 89 6.38 5.78 -3.26
C ILE A 89 5.16 6.57 -3.77
N ALA A 90 4.86 6.49 -5.07
CA ALA A 90 3.67 7.11 -5.65
C ALA A 90 2.36 6.57 -5.04
N SER A 91 2.29 5.25 -4.84
CA SER A 91 1.16 4.61 -4.16
C SER A 91 1.06 5.00 -2.67
N SER A 92 2.20 5.27 -2.01
CA SER A 92 2.24 5.81 -0.65
C SER A 92 1.68 7.24 -0.59
N ALA A 93 2.06 8.09 -1.55
CA ALA A 93 1.53 9.44 -1.67
C ALA A 93 0.00 9.40 -1.88
N PHE A 94 -0.48 8.53 -2.77
CA PHE A 94 -1.92 8.32 -2.96
C PHE A 94 -2.61 8.00 -1.64
N THR A 95 -2.11 7.02 -0.87
CA THR A 95 -2.72 6.62 0.40
C THR A 95 -2.78 7.78 1.40
N ILE A 96 -1.74 8.61 1.47
CA ILE A 96 -1.65 9.73 2.41
C ILE A 96 -2.57 10.89 2.02
N PHE A 97 -2.62 11.26 0.75
CA PHE A 97 -3.42 12.40 0.30
C PHE A 97 -4.89 12.07 0.09
N VAL A 98 -5.21 10.83 -0.29
CA VAL A 98 -6.58 10.39 -0.58
C VAL A 98 -7.28 9.84 0.66
N VAL A 99 -6.57 9.06 1.48
CA VAL A 99 -7.13 8.38 2.66
C VAL A 99 -6.29 8.69 3.92
N PRO A 100 -6.13 9.99 4.28
CA PRO A 100 -5.21 10.44 5.33
C PRO A 100 -5.49 9.83 6.72
N ASN A 101 -6.76 9.52 6.98
CA ASN A 101 -7.24 8.97 8.25
C ASN A 101 -7.20 7.43 8.32
N SER A 102 -6.76 6.76 7.25
CA SER A 102 -6.56 5.31 7.28
C SER A 102 -5.42 4.92 8.23
N VAL A 103 -5.52 3.70 8.76
CA VAL A 103 -4.45 3.08 9.56
C VAL A 103 -3.16 2.98 8.74
N ALA A 104 -3.27 2.62 7.45
CA ALA A 104 -2.14 2.49 6.53
C ALA A 104 -1.39 3.81 6.30
N ALA A 105 -2.07 4.96 6.38
CA ALA A 105 -1.43 6.26 6.24
C ALA A 105 -0.62 6.68 7.49
N THR A 106 -0.74 6.00 8.63
CA THR A 106 -0.05 6.45 9.85
C THR A 106 1.48 6.42 9.70
N PRO A 107 2.23 7.39 10.28
CA PRO A 107 3.68 7.52 10.09
C PRO A 107 4.45 6.24 10.44
N ARG A 108 4.01 5.57 11.51
CA ARG A 108 4.59 4.30 11.94
C ARG A 108 4.47 3.22 10.87
N LYS A 109 3.33 3.13 10.17
CA LYS A 109 3.11 2.14 9.10
C LYS A 109 3.91 2.53 7.85
N VAL A 110 3.87 3.80 7.45
CA VAL A 110 4.58 4.29 6.26
C VAL A 110 6.09 4.11 6.40
N ILE A 111 6.69 4.62 7.49
CA ILE A 111 8.13 4.54 7.74
C ILE A 111 8.53 3.09 8.03
N GLY A 112 7.82 2.41 8.93
CA GLY A 112 8.14 1.05 9.33
C GLY A 112 7.99 0.04 8.19
N GLY A 113 6.93 0.18 7.39
CA GLY A 113 6.68 -0.66 6.23
C GLY A 113 7.77 -0.50 5.17
N HIS A 114 8.12 0.72 4.79
CA HIS A 114 9.21 0.97 3.83
C HIS A 114 10.57 0.54 4.36
N LEU A 115 10.85 0.73 5.66
CA LEU A 115 12.10 0.27 6.28
C LEU A 115 12.23 -1.25 6.25
N LEU A 116 11.18 -1.99 6.63
CA LEU A 116 11.21 -3.45 6.64
C LEU A 116 11.19 -4.03 5.23
N ALA A 117 10.42 -3.44 4.32
CA ALA A 117 10.45 -3.81 2.91
C ALA A 117 11.83 -3.58 2.29
N ALA A 118 12.48 -2.45 2.63
CA ALA A 118 13.84 -2.18 2.18
C ALA A 118 14.84 -3.20 2.74
N LEU A 119 14.76 -3.50 4.04
CA LEU A 119 15.61 -4.49 4.69
C LEU A 119 15.48 -5.88 4.03
N VAL A 120 14.25 -6.38 3.86
CA VAL A 120 13.99 -7.69 3.24
C VAL A 120 14.46 -7.70 1.78
N GLY A 121 14.11 -6.67 1.00
CA GLY A 121 14.52 -6.54 -0.39
C GLY A 121 16.04 -6.50 -0.56
N THR A 122 16.75 -5.75 0.29
CA THR A 122 18.21 -5.68 0.29
C THR A 122 18.86 -7.01 0.67
N ILE A 123 18.34 -7.72 1.68
CA ILE A 123 18.87 -9.04 2.07
C ILE A 123 18.77 -10.02 0.89
N ILE A 124 17.61 -10.09 0.24
CA ILE A 124 17.41 -10.99 -0.91
C ILE A 124 18.25 -10.56 -2.11
N ALA A 125 18.33 -9.25 -2.39
CA ALA A 125 19.22 -8.71 -3.42
C ALA A 125 20.69 -9.12 -3.20
N LEU A 126 21.19 -9.01 -1.97
CA LEU A 126 22.56 -9.40 -1.62
C LEU A 126 22.79 -10.91 -1.79
N LEU A 127 21.81 -11.74 -1.45
CA LEU A 127 21.88 -13.19 -1.70
C LEU A 127 22.00 -13.50 -3.20
N LEU A 128 21.20 -12.82 -4.04
CA LEU A 128 21.23 -12.99 -5.49
C LEU A 128 22.53 -12.48 -6.14
N GLN A 129 23.15 -11.45 -5.56
CA GLN A 129 24.45 -10.92 -5.99
C GLN A 129 25.65 -11.79 -5.58
N SER A 130 25.44 -12.87 -4.83
CA SER A 130 26.53 -13.77 -4.46
C SER A 130 27.18 -14.38 -5.72
N PRO A 131 28.52 -14.61 -5.73
CA PRO A 131 29.24 -15.13 -6.90
C PRO A 131 28.67 -16.45 -7.43
N LEU A 132 28.04 -17.25 -6.56
CA LEU A 132 27.43 -18.53 -6.92
C LEU A 132 26.09 -18.40 -7.65
N LEU A 133 25.30 -17.36 -7.31
CA LEU A 133 23.93 -17.20 -7.83
C LEU A 133 23.84 -16.18 -8.95
N VAL A 134 24.74 -15.19 -8.99
CA VAL A 134 24.64 -14.06 -9.91
C VAL A 134 24.66 -14.50 -11.38
N GLU A 135 25.53 -15.43 -11.76
CA GLU A 135 25.62 -15.94 -13.13
C GLU A 135 24.35 -16.70 -13.53
N ILE A 136 23.85 -17.56 -12.63
CA ILE A 136 22.64 -18.36 -12.84
C ILE A 136 21.41 -17.45 -12.99
N VAL A 137 21.31 -16.40 -12.18
CA VAL A 137 20.18 -15.46 -12.19
C VAL A 137 20.18 -14.59 -13.45
N ILE A 138 21.37 -14.17 -13.91
CA ILE A 138 21.52 -13.42 -15.17
C ILE A 138 21.09 -14.28 -16.36
N GLU A 139 21.49 -15.55 -16.38
CA GLU A 139 21.09 -16.50 -17.42
C GLU A 139 19.58 -16.82 -17.36
N LYS A 140 19.04 -17.01 -16.15
CA LYS A 140 17.66 -17.49 -15.92
C LYS A 140 16.80 -16.42 -15.27
N ARG A 141 16.26 -15.52 -16.08
CA ARG A 141 15.45 -14.38 -15.62
C ARG A 141 14.28 -14.76 -14.71
N TYR A 142 13.65 -15.91 -14.93
CA TYR A 142 12.53 -16.37 -14.10
C TYR A 142 12.92 -16.61 -12.62
N LEU A 143 14.20 -16.89 -12.33
CA LEU A 143 14.68 -17.03 -10.95
C LEU A 143 14.67 -15.68 -10.22
N LEU A 144 14.96 -14.59 -10.92
CA LEU A 144 14.84 -13.26 -10.36
C LEU A 144 13.38 -12.94 -10.04
N ASP A 145 12.44 -13.28 -10.92
CA ASP A 145 11.02 -13.03 -10.70
C ASP A 145 10.49 -13.82 -9.49
N ILE A 146 10.92 -15.07 -9.33
CA ILE A 146 10.62 -15.89 -8.15
C ILE A 146 11.20 -15.26 -6.89
N ALA A 147 12.47 -14.82 -6.92
CA ALA A 147 13.11 -14.16 -5.77
C ALA A 147 12.40 -12.84 -5.40
N ALA A 148 11.98 -12.07 -6.41
CA ALA A 148 11.25 -10.83 -6.21
C ALA A 148 9.86 -11.09 -5.58
N ALA A 149 9.14 -12.11 -6.06
CA ALA A 149 7.88 -12.54 -5.46
C ALA A 149 8.05 -13.04 -4.02
N LEU A 150 9.11 -13.81 -3.76
CA LEU A 150 9.45 -14.29 -2.41
C LEU A 150 9.77 -13.11 -1.48
N SER A 151 10.50 -12.10 -1.98
CA SER A 151 10.81 -10.87 -1.24
C SER A 151 9.57 -10.08 -0.84
N VAL A 152 8.59 -10.00 -1.73
CA VAL A 152 7.29 -9.39 -1.42
C VAL A 152 6.56 -10.20 -0.36
N GLY A 153 6.49 -11.53 -0.51
CA GLY A 153 5.82 -12.41 0.45
C GLY A 153 6.43 -12.35 1.85
N ILE A 154 7.76 -12.44 1.96
CA ILE A 154 8.49 -12.30 3.23
C ILE A 154 8.28 -10.89 3.79
N GLY A 155 8.38 -9.85 2.97
CA GLY A 155 8.15 -8.47 3.39
C GLY A 155 6.74 -8.26 3.97
N ILE A 156 5.70 -8.80 3.33
CA ILE A 156 4.33 -8.77 3.84
C ILE A 156 4.25 -9.48 5.19
N PHE A 157 4.78 -10.70 5.29
CA PHE A 157 4.76 -11.46 6.54
C PHE A 157 5.44 -10.69 7.68
N VAL A 158 6.63 -10.15 7.44
CA VAL A 158 7.37 -9.35 8.42
C VAL A 158 6.57 -8.12 8.83
N MET A 159 6.01 -7.37 7.87
CA MET A 159 5.18 -6.19 8.15
C MET A 159 3.92 -6.51 8.98
N VAL A 160 3.29 -7.67 8.74
CA VAL A 160 2.13 -8.13 9.52
C VAL A 160 2.55 -8.46 10.95
N VAL A 161 3.64 -9.21 11.13
CA VAL A 161 4.15 -9.58 12.46
C VAL A 161 4.56 -8.34 13.26
N THR A 162 5.16 -7.34 12.62
CA THR A 162 5.59 -6.09 13.29
C THR A 162 4.50 -5.05 13.43
N ASN A 163 3.28 -5.32 12.93
CA ASN A 163 2.16 -4.37 12.91
C ASN A 163 2.57 -3.05 12.21
N THR A 164 3.24 -3.17 11.06
CA THR A 164 3.70 -2.07 10.19
C THR A 164 3.23 -2.26 8.74
N GLU A 165 2.03 -2.80 8.55
CA GLU A 165 1.43 -3.02 7.24
C GLU A 165 1.27 -1.69 6.50
N HIS A 166 2.05 -1.54 5.44
CA HIS A 166 1.92 -0.46 4.46
C HIS A 166 1.95 -1.08 3.07
N PRO A 167 0.80 -1.38 2.46
CA PRO A 167 0.74 -2.10 1.18
C PRO A 167 1.66 -1.53 0.08
N PRO A 168 1.81 -0.19 -0.07
CA PRO A 168 2.75 0.38 -1.03
C PRO A 168 4.22 -0.03 -0.83
N ALA A 169 4.63 -0.36 0.39
CA ALA A 169 6.00 -0.80 0.70
C ALA A 169 6.33 -2.17 0.07
N ALA A 170 5.34 -3.01 -0.25
CA ALA A 170 5.60 -4.23 -1.00
C ALA A 170 6.29 -3.94 -2.36
N GLY A 171 5.89 -2.86 -3.03
CA GLY A 171 6.53 -2.41 -4.28
C GLY A 171 8.00 -2.00 -4.11
N THR A 172 8.35 -1.47 -2.93
CA THR A 172 9.74 -1.14 -2.57
C THR A 172 10.61 -2.39 -2.49
N SER A 173 10.16 -3.43 -1.78
CA SER A 173 10.86 -4.72 -1.67
C SER A 173 11.05 -5.36 -3.05
N LEU A 174 9.98 -5.40 -3.86
CA LEU A 174 10.03 -5.90 -5.24
C LEU A 174 11.06 -5.13 -6.09
N GLY A 175 11.00 -3.80 -6.02
CA GLY A 175 11.86 -2.92 -6.81
C GLY A 175 13.33 -3.11 -6.49
N LEU A 176 13.68 -3.27 -5.21
CA LEU A 176 15.06 -3.54 -4.75
C LEU A 176 15.62 -4.87 -5.24
N VAL A 177 14.78 -5.91 -5.37
CA VAL A 177 15.23 -7.22 -5.87
C VAL A 177 15.38 -7.21 -7.39
N ILE A 178 14.40 -6.70 -8.13
CA ILE A 178 14.45 -6.70 -9.61
C ILE A 178 15.68 -5.95 -10.13
N GLN A 179 16.13 -4.95 -9.38
CA GLN A 179 17.24 -4.10 -9.78
C GLN A 179 18.63 -4.60 -9.37
N CYS A 180 18.74 -5.62 -8.52
CA CYS A 180 20.01 -5.97 -7.89
C CYS A 180 21.04 -6.54 -8.88
N CYS A 181 20.59 -7.11 -10.00
CA CYS A 181 21.46 -7.75 -11.00
C CYS A 181 21.89 -6.80 -12.13
N GLN A 182 21.81 -5.48 -11.95
CA GLN A 182 22.42 -4.51 -12.88
C GLN A 182 23.94 -4.41 -12.64
N PRO A 183 24.77 -4.00 -13.64
CA PRO A 183 26.23 -4.15 -13.61
C PRO A 183 26.97 -3.41 -12.48
N SER A 184 26.28 -2.56 -11.72
CA SER A 184 26.80 -1.90 -10.53
C SER A 184 26.73 -2.85 -9.33
N ALA A 185 27.75 -3.70 -9.17
CA ALA A 185 27.83 -4.64 -8.06
C ALA A 185 27.80 -3.91 -6.70
N GLY A 186 26.79 -4.20 -5.88
CA GLY A 186 26.68 -3.70 -4.51
C GLY A 186 25.27 -3.29 -4.07
N VAL A 187 25.18 -2.80 -2.83
CA VAL A 187 23.96 -2.23 -2.26
C VAL A 187 23.68 -0.87 -2.90
N ASP A 188 22.50 -0.71 -3.48
CA ASP A 188 22.03 0.57 -4.03
C ASP A 188 21.60 1.53 -2.91
N TRP A 189 22.60 2.14 -2.26
CA TRP A 189 22.40 3.10 -1.17
C TRP A 189 21.59 4.33 -1.60
N SER A 190 21.70 4.74 -2.86
CA SER A 190 20.87 5.81 -3.44
C SER A 190 19.39 5.46 -3.36
N SER A 191 19.01 4.27 -3.83
CA SER A 191 17.63 3.80 -3.75
C SER A 191 17.11 3.72 -2.31
N ILE A 192 17.88 3.12 -1.40
CA ILE A 192 17.49 2.98 0.02
C ILE A 192 17.30 4.35 0.68
N SER A 193 18.26 5.27 0.48
CA SER A 193 18.17 6.62 1.04
C SER A 193 16.95 7.38 0.51
N PHE A 194 16.67 7.28 -0.79
CA PHE A 194 15.49 7.89 -1.39
C PHE A 194 14.19 7.34 -0.82
N ILE A 195 14.08 6.02 -0.66
CA ILE A 195 12.91 5.36 -0.06
C ILE A 195 12.64 5.91 1.34
N LEU A 196 13.67 5.94 2.18
CA LEU A 196 13.54 6.37 3.58
C LEU A 196 13.24 7.87 3.69
N VAL A 197 13.94 8.71 2.93
CA VAL A 197 13.68 10.16 2.88
C VAL A 197 12.26 10.44 2.39
N SER A 198 11.83 9.77 1.32
CA SER A 198 10.46 9.90 0.80
C SER A 198 9.40 9.48 1.82
N ALA A 199 9.61 8.35 2.52
CA ALA A 199 8.70 7.87 3.56
C ALA A 199 8.62 8.84 4.76
N LEU A 200 9.75 9.44 5.15
CA LEU A 200 9.82 10.47 6.20
C LEU A 200 9.10 11.75 5.77
N LEU A 201 9.38 12.26 4.56
CA LEU A 201 8.73 13.44 4.01
C LEU A 201 7.22 13.25 3.90
N LEU A 202 6.77 12.13 3.35
CA LEU A 202 5.36 11.76 3.27
C LEU A 202 4.69 11.71 4.65
N SER A 203 5.38 11.15 5.63
CA SER A 203 4.89 11.10 7.02
C SER A 203 4.82 12.49 7.66
N ALA A 204 5.80 13.35 7.41
CA ALA A 204 5.81 14.73 7.88
C ALA A 204 4.68 15.55 7.26
N VAL A 205 4.50 15.45 5.93
CA VAL A 205 3.41 16.08 5.20
C VAL A 205 2.06 15.65 5.76
N ARG A 206 1.88 14.34 6.03
CA ARG A 206 0.66 13.86 6.66
C ARG A 206 0.42 14.52 8.02
N ILE A 207 1.42 14.60 8.87
CA ILE A 207 1.28 15.18 10.22
C ILE A 207 0.88 16.66 10.11
N VAL A 208 1.57 17.42 9.25
CA VAL A 208 1.34 18.86 9.07
C VAL A 208 -0.04 19.14 8.47
N LEU A 209 -0.46 18.34 7.51
CA LEU A 209 -1.71 18.56 6.76
C LEU A 209 -2.89 17.75 7.26
N ARG A 210 -2.72 16.98 8.34
CA ARG A 210 -3.75 16.07 8.86
C ARG A 210 -5.08 16.78 9.09
N ASP A 211 -5.03 17.96 9.67
CA ASP A 211 -6.23 18.73 10.03
C ASP A 211 -6.88 19.43 8.83
N ARG A 212 -6.19 19.47 7.68
CA ARG A 212 -6.65 20.09 6.43
C ARG A 212 -7.13 19.07 5.40
N MET A 213 -6.68 17.82 5.52
CA MET A 213 -7.02 16.75 4.59
C MET A 213 -8.30 16.03 5.05
N VAL A 214 -9.23 15.86 4.12
CA VAL A 214 -10.45 15.06 4.33
C VAL A 214 -10.27 13.70 3.67
N ASN A 215 -11.00 12.70 4.17
CA ASN A 215 -11.05 11.40 3.50
C ASN A 215 -11.84 11.53 2.19
N LEU A 216 -11.26 11.05 1.09
CA LEU A 216 -11.85 11.06 -0.24
C LEU A 216 -12.51 9.72 -0.63
N LEU A 217 -12.38 8.70 0.24
CA LEU A 217 -13.07 7.39 0.14
C LEU A 217 -14.18 7.25 1.18
#